data_AF-A0AA36D477-F1
#
_entry.id   AF-A0AA36D477-F1
#
_cell.length_a   1.000
_cell.length_b   1.000
_cell.length_c   1.000
_cell.angle_alpha   90.00
_cell.angle_beta   90.00
_cell.angle_gamma   90.00
#
_symmetry.space_group_name_H-M   'P 1'
#
loop_
_entity.id
_entity.type
_entity.pdbx_description
1 polymer ?
#
loop_
_entity_poly.entity_id
_entity_poly.type
_entity_poly.pdbx_seq_one_letter_code
_entity_poly.pdbx_strand_id
1 'polypeptide(L)'
;MRPVPAAALQLMKRAHVATNVAFVTKREKEEISVPSHYGSDGEQSTSTAFKNIFKKFKRRVPPPDFSDVVDPTLANALKGIAVERLGTKDFQVSADDAELLGLKPIEEWRITTIKGREGLYILPSIIREEAHLKWLQRCFQYAETPNITNLTAHDNTPKTDFLRSAAKSLRWTTLGVDYNWTTKEYPLEGRPLPIELKRLATIVCDAIGVGKMEADAAIVNYYPPKSTLSPHQDRSERDLTRALVSVSFGQSAVYLTGGTSLDDPILPIWLHSGDVLVMHADQRLVYHAVPCIVSTRKFDGATNKGKAEENVEEDKELLDYANTSRVNITIRQVNE
;
A
#
# COMPACT_ATOMS: atom_id res chain seq x y z
N MET A 1 4.06 -6.50 66.11
CA MET A 1 4.92 -6.52 64.90
C MET A 1 5.12 -5.08 64.45
N ARG A 2 6.18 -4.44 64.97
CA ARG A 2 7.31 -3.83 64.23
C ARG A 2 6.91 -2.78 63.15
N PRO A 3 7.12 -1.48 63.44
CA PRO A 3 7.14 -0.40 62.45
C PRO A 3 8.52 -0.25 61.79
N VAL A 4 8.54 0.43 60.64
CA VAL A 4 9.71 0.75 59.80
C VAL A 4 10.69 1.69 60.53
N PRO A 5 12.03 1.46 60.47
CA PRO A 5 12.99 2.47 60.88
C PRO A 5 13.82 3.07 59.73
N ALA A 6 14.06 4.37 59.91
CA ALA A 6 14.89 5.28 59.14
C ALA A 6 16.28 4.74 58.74
N ALA A 7 16.51 4.64 57.44
CA ALA A 7 17.85 4.63 56.84
C ALA A 7 17.86 5.37 55.48
N ALA A 8 17.03 6.41 55.37
CA ALA A 8 17.31 7.52 54.49
C ALA A 8 18.20 8.50 55.27
N LEU A 9 19.20 9.07 54.60
CA LEU A 9 20.03 10.20 55.07
C LEU A 9 21.37 9.86 55.76
N GLN A 10 22.20 8.98 55.20
CA GLN A 10 23.66 9.06 55.47
C GLN A 10 24.54 8.36 54.42
N LEU A 11 24.54 8.85 53.17
CA LEU A 11 25.64 8.59 52.24
C LEU A 11 25.88 9.78 51.28
N MET A 12 25.77 11.00 51.82
CA MET A 12 26.32 12.20 51.21
C MET A 12 27.33 12.79 52.19
N LYS A 13 28.51 13.13 51.65
CA LYS A 13 29.67 13.81 52.28
C LYS A 13 30.78 12.89 52.82
N ARG A 14 31.75 12.62 51.94
CA ARG A 14 33.22 12.53 52.15
C ARG A 14 33.80 12.02 50.82
N ALA A 15 34.75 12.63 50.12
CA ALA A 15 35.46 13.89 50.27
C ALA A 15 36.07 14.23 48.89
N HIS A 16 36.12 15.52 48.57
CA HIS A 16 36.99 16.11 47.54
C HIS A 16 38.48 15.88 47.90
N VAL A 17 39.32 15.53 46.91
CA VAL A 17 40.57 16.27 46.56
C VAL A 17 40.86 16.04 45.07
N ALA A 18 41.17 17.14 44.38
CA ALA A 18 41.37 17.25 42.94
C ALA A 18 42.80 16.89 42.48
N THR A 19 42.96 16.57 41.19
CA THR A 19 44.11 17.03 40.38
C THR A 19 43.75 17.01 38.89
N ASN A 20 44.42 17.86 38.14
CA ASN A 20 43.98 18.56 36.94
C ASN A 20 44.28 17.83 35.61
N VAL A 21 43.40 18.09 34.63
CA VAL A 21 43.65 18.37 33.19
C VAL A 21 44.21 17.25 32.29
N ALA A 22 43.37 16.77 31.36
CA ALA A 22 43.46 17.09 29.93
C ALA A 22 42.34 16.38 29.13
N PHE A 23 41.56 17.16 28.37
CA PHE A 23 40.60 16.70 27.39
C PHE A 23 41.32 16.12 26.15
N VAL A 24 41.02 14.88 25.75
CA VAL A 24 40.93 14.48 24.34
C VAL A 24 39.83 13.44 24.18
N THR A 25 38.97 13.72 23.21
CA THR A 25 37.73 13.03 22.82
C THR A 25 37.96 11.72 22.07
N LYS A 26 37.31 10.63 22.50
CA LYS A 26 36.67 9.62 21.66
C LYS A 26 35.88 8.65 22.56
N ARG A 27 34.56 8.79 22.62
CA ARG A 27 33.68 7.72 23.09
C ARG A 27 33.17 7.00 21.85
N GLU A 28 33.60 5.76 21.72
CA GLU A 28 32.97 4.75 20.87
C GLU A 28 31.51 4.62 21.32
N LYS A 29 30.58 4.85 20.40
CA LYS A 29 29.21 4.39 20.52
C LYS A 29 29.18 2.99 19.92
N GLU A 30 28.95 1.99 20.75
CA GLU A 30 28.36 0.73 20.29
C GLU A 30 26.94 1.04 19.84
N GLU A 31 26.78 1.30 18.54
CA GLU A 31 25.48 1.22 17.87
C GLU A 31 25.15 -0.25 17.66
N ILE A 32 24.16 -0.73 18.40
CA ILE A 32 23.45 -1.96 18.06
C ILE A 32 22.71 -1.67 16.75
N SER A 33 23.32 -2.05 15.63
CA SER A 33 22.74 -1.93 14.30
C SER A 33 21.56 -2.88 14.17
N VAL A 34 20.34 -2.34 14.08
CA VAL A 34 19.18 -3.10 13.60
C VAL A 34 19.35 -3.25 12.08
N PRO A 35 19.42 -4.46 11.51
CA PRO A 35 19.66 -4.61 10.08
C PRO A 35 18.40 -4.23 9.29
N SER A 36 18.50 -3.23 8.42
CA SER A 36 17.55 -3.05 7.32
C SER A 36 17.84 -4.11 6.24
N HIS A 37 17.29 -5.32 6.41
CA HIS A 37 17.45 -6.39 5.41
C HIS A 37 16.56 -6.15 4.18
N TYR A 38 17.06 -5.28 3.30
CA TYR A 38 16.93 -5.41 1.84
C TYR A 38 18.33 -5.22 1.25
N GLY A 39 19.21 -6.19 1.51
CA GLY A 39 20.58 -6.23 1.03
C GLY A 39 20.96 -7.68 0.73
N SER A 40 21.49 -7.89 -0.46
CA SER A 40 21.80 -9.19 -1.06
C SER A 40 23.01 -9.86 -0.40
N ASP A 41 22.85 -11.10 0.04
CA ASP A 41 23.99 -11.97 0.24
C ASP A 41 24.54 -12.43 -1.12
N GLY A 42 25.86 -12.36 -1.22
CA GLY A 42 26.64 -12.59 -2.43
C GLY A 42 26.65 -14.07 -2.83
N GLU A 43 25.87 -14.38 -3.84
CA GLU A 43 26.21 -15.39 -4.84
C GLU A 43 26.44 -14.66 -6.17
N GLN A 44 27.26 -15.22 -7.06
CA GLN A 44 27.39 -14.74 -8.44
C GLN A 44 26.00 -14.71 -9.12
N SER A 45 25.28 -13.60 -8.95
CA SER A 45 23.86 -13.49 -9.25
C SER A 45 23.66 -13.47 -10.75
N THR A 46 23.39 -14.62 -11.35
CA THR A 46 22.71 -14.69 -12.64
C THR A 46 21.42 -13.86 -12.53
N SER A 47 21.36 -12.73 -13.25
CA SER A 47 20.26 -11.77 -13.12
C SER A 47 19.00 -12.33 -13.78
N THR A 48 17.95 -12.59 -12.98
CA THR A 48 16.68 -13.16 -13.47
C THR A 48 15.96 -12.23 -14.44
N ALA A 49 15.06 -12.78 -15.26
CA ALA A 49 14.23 -12.00 -16.18
C ALA A 49 13.45 -10.88 -15.45
N PHE A 50 12.85 -11.19 -14.30
CA PHE A 50 12.13 -10.21 -13.49
C PHE A 50 13.05 -9.11 -12.98
N LYS A 51 14.23 -9.46 -12.43
CA LYS A 51 15.22 -8.46 -11.95
C LYS A 51 15.64 -7.51 -13.07
N ASN A 52 15.80 -8.01 -14.29
CA ASN A 52 16.17 -7.21 -15.46
C ASN A 52 15.06 -6.23 -15.85
N ILE A 53 13.81 -6.69 -15.96
CA ILE A 53 12.66 -5.84 -16.29
C ILE A 53 12.38 -4.82 -15.18
N PHE A 54 12.49 -5.21 -13.91
CA PHE A 54 12.37 -4.30 -12.78
C PHE A 54 13.40 -3.18 -12.85
N LYS A 55 14.68 -3.50 -13.10
CA LYS A 55 15.75 -2.50 -13.28
C LYS A 55 15.49 -1.59 -14.49
N LYS A 56 14.96 -2.13 -15.60
CA LYS A 56 14.56 -1.35 -16.79
C LYS A 56 13.59 -0.23 -16.40
N PHE A 57 12.48 -0.55 -15.73
CA PHE A 57 11.46 0.43 -15.36
C PHE A 57 11.83 1.32 -14.16
N LYS A 58 12.73 0.87 -13.29
CA LYS A 58 13.23 1.67 -12.16
C LYS A 58 14.24 2.76 -12.59
N ARG A 59 14.89 2.59 -13.75
CA ARG A 59 15.88 3.53 -14.29
C ARG A 59 15.27 4.92 -14.46
N ARG A 60 16.05 5.99 -14.27
CA ARG A 60 15.60 7.38 -14.45
C ARG A 60 16.27 8.13 -15.59
N VAL A 61 17.52 7.78 -15.89
CA VAL A 61 18.32 8.46 -16.90
C VAL A 61 18.97 7.39 -17.79
N PRO A 62 18.59 7.31 -19.08
CA PRO A 62 17.35 7.88 -19.63
C PRO A 62 16.12 7.26 -18.95
N PRO A 63 14.97 7.96 -18.93
CA PRO A 63 13.72 7.38 -18.44
C PRO A 63 13.39 6.11 -19.23
N PRO A 64 12.63 5.17 -18.64
CA PRO A 64 12.23 3.96 -19.35
C PRO A 64 11.25 4.32 -20.46
N ASP A 65 11.26 3.51 -21.51
CA ASP A 65 10.19 3.53 -22.51
C ASP A 65 8.97 2.79 -21.96
N PHE A 66 7.81 3.41 -22.10
CA PHE A 66 6.52 2.90 -21.64
C PHE A 66 5.60 2.44 -22.78
N SER A 67 6.05 2.47 -24.03
CA SER A 67 5.26 2.12 -25.22
C SER A 67 4.63 0.72 -25.16
N ASP A 68 5.29 -0.22 -24.48
CA ASP A 68 4.83 -1.60 -24.30
C ASP A 68 4.07 -1.86 -23.01
N VAL A 69 3.89 -0.85 -22.15
CA VAL A 69 3.09 -0.99 -20.93
C VAL A 69 1.62 -1.05 -21.31
N VAL A 70 0.92 -2.07 -20.81
CA VAL A 70 -0.51 -2.26 -21.07
C VAL A 70 -1.31 -1.17 -20.37
N ASP A 71 -2.06 -0.39 -21.14
CA ASP A 71 -3.11 0.47 -20.60
C ASP A 71 -4.38 -0.39 -20.40
N PRO A 72 -4.87 -0.55 -19.16
CA PRO A 72 -6.03 -1.41 -18.90
C PRO A 72 -7.32 -0.87 -19.52
N THR A 73 -7.38 0.37 -20.00
CA THR A 73 -8.56 0.93 -20.67
C THR A 73 -8.65 0.56 -22.16
N LEU A 74 -7.56 0.04 -22.74
CA LEU A 74 -7.45 -0.18 -24.19
C LEU A 74 -7.40 -1.67 -24.50
N ALA A 75 -8.41 -2.17 -25.22
CA ALA A 75 -8.40 -3.52 -25.75
C ALA A 75 -7.31 -3.68 -26.82
N ASN A 76 -6.66 -4.85 -26.85
CA ASN A 76 -5.66 -5.20 -27.85
C ASN A 76 -5.71 -6.71 -28.12
N ALA A 77 -6.46 -7.10 -29.14
CA ALA A 77 -6.63 -8.50 -29.51
C ALA A 77 -5.32 -9.20 -29.86
N LEU A 78 -4.35 -8.50 -30.48
CA LEU A 78 -3.04 -9.06 -30.84
C LEU A 78 -2.20 -9.40 -29.61
N LYS A 79 -2.34 -8.62 -28.54
CA LYS A 79 -1.70 -8.87 -27.24
C LYS A 79 -2.59 -9.69 -26.28
N GLY A 80 -3.75 -10.18 -26.74
CA GLY A 80 -4.69 -10.97 -25.93
C GLY A 80 -5.34 -10.19 -24.79
N ILE A 81 -5.49 -8.87 -24.93
CA ILE A 81 -6.10 -7.98 -23.93
C ILE A 81 -7.55 -7.70 -24.37
N ALA A 82 -8.51 -8.12 -23.56
CA ALA A 82 -9.92 -7.82 -23.75
C ALA A 82 -10.36 -6.78 -22.71
N VAL A 83 -11.21 -5.83 -23.14
CA VAL A 83 -11.84 -4.84 -22.27
C VAL A 83 -13.33 -4.87 -22.55
N GLU A 84 -14.11 -5.33 -21.58
CA GLU A 84 -15.53 -5.64 -21.77
C GLU A 84 -16.38 -4.85 -20.79
N ARG A 85 -17.65 -4.59 -21.15
CA ARG A 85 -18.62 -4.05 -20.18
C ARG A 85 -18.96 -5.14 -19.19
N LEU A 86 -18.94 -4.81 -17.90
CA LEU A 86 -19.36 -5.76 -16.89
C LEU A 86 -20.88 -6.01 -17.02
N GLY A 87 -21.29 -7.28 -17.01
CA GLY A 87 -22.70 -7.64 -17.09
C GLY A 87 -23.44 -7.24 -15.80
N THR A 88 -24.58 -6.55 -15.94
CA THR A 88 -25.32 -5.99 -14.79
C THR A 88 -26.58 -6.78 -14.41
N LYS A 89 -26.86 -7.89 -15.11
CA LYS A 89 -28.17 -8.57 -15.02
C LYS A 89 -28.45 -9.18 -13.64
N ASP A 90 -27.43 -9.63 -12.95
CA ASP A 90 -27.57 -10.37 -11.68
C ASP A 90 -26.88 -9.68 -10.49
N PHE A 91 -26.33 -8.47 -10.70
CA PHE A 91 -25.61 -7.73 -9.67
C PHE A 91 -25.92 -6.23 -9.77
N GLN A 92 -26.20 -5.62 -8.62
CA GLN A 92 -26.53 -4.21 -8.48
C GLN A 92 -25.80 -3.64 -7.27
N VAL A 93 -25.27 -2.41 -7.42
CA VAL A 93 -24.68 -1.68 -6.31
C VAL A 93 -25.77 -0.82 -5.68
N SER A 94 -25.95 -0.91 -4.37
CA SER A 94 -26.92 -0.06 -3.66
C SER A 94 -26.52 1.42 -3.77
N ALA A 95 -27.50 2.33 -3.73
CA ALA A 95 -27.22 3.76 -3.78
C ALA A 95 -26.32 4.21 -2.61
N ASP A 96 -26.54 3.64 -1.42
CA ASP A 96 -25.75 3.91 -0.22
C ASP A 96 -24.29 3.46 -0.39
N ASP A 97 -24.06 2.28 -0.96
CA ASP A 97 -22.70 1.79 -1.24
C ASP A 97 -22.03 2.61 -2.34
N ALA A 98 -22.76 2.94 -3.40
CA ALA A 98 -22.26 3.78 -4.48
C ALA A 98 -21.82 5.16 -3.96
N GLU A 99 -22.54 5.73 -3.00
CA GLU A 99 -22.17 7.01 -2.39
C GLU A 99 -21.04 6.88 -1.38
N LEU A 100 -21.11 5.92 -0.46
CA LEU A 100 -20.06 5.66 0.54
C LEU A 100 -18.69 5.44 -0.09
N LEU A 101 -18.66 4.69 -1.18
CA LEU A 101 -17.44 4.27 -1.87
C LEU A 101 -17.07 5.21 -3.02
N GLY A 102 -17.97 6.11 -3.42
CA GLY A 102 -17.79 6.98 -4.58
C GLY A 102 -17.67 6.19 -5.87
N LEU A 103 -18.45 5.13 -6.04
CA LEU A 103 -18.43 4.27 -7.24
C LEU A 103 -19.18 4.92 -8.39
N LYS A 104 -18.69 4.73 -9.61
CA LYS A 104 -19.46 5.02 -10.83
C LYS A 104 -20.65 4.07 -10.94
N PRO A 105 -21.72 4.44 -11.67
CA PRO A 105 -22.77 3.52 -12.06
C PRO A 105 -22.17 2.25 -12.69
N ILE A 106 -22.72 1.09 -12.34
CA ILE A 106 -22.14 -0.19 -12.75
C ILE A 106 -22.16 -0.40 -14.27
N GLU A 107 -23.07 0.26 -14.98
CA GLU A 107 -23.17 0.26 -16.44
C GLU A 107 -21.94 0.88 -17.11
N GLU A 108 -21.23 1.76 -16.40
CA GLU A 108 -19.97 2.35 -16.84
C GLU A 108 -18.78 1.43 -16.60
N TRP A 109 -18.91 0.42 -15.73
CA TRP A 109 -17.79 -0.43 -15.38
C TRP A 109 -17.32 -1.24 -16.57
N ARG A 110 -16.00 -1.35 -16.66
CA ARG A 110 -15.32 -2.22 -17.58
C ARG A 110 -14.48 -3.21 -16.79
N ILE A 111 -14.22 -4.34 -17.41
CA ILE A 111 -13.28 -5.32 -16.90
C ILE A 111 -12.27 -5.65 -17.98
N THR A 112 -11.01 -5.68 -17.57
CA THR A 112 -9.89 -6.02 -18.44
C THR A 112 -9.36 -7.36 -18.03
N THR A 113 -9.28 -8.25 -19.02
CA THR A 113 -8.73 -9.60 -18.89
C THR A 113 -7.60 -9.79 -19.90
N ILE A 114 -6.67 -10.67 -19.55
CA ILE A 114 -5.45 -10.88 -20.33
C ILE A 114 -5.26 -12.38 -20.52
N LYS A 115 -5.18 -12.81 -21.77
CA LYS A 115 -4.95 -14.22 -22.14
C LYS A 115 -3.67 -14.74 -21.51
N GLY A 116 -3.73 -15.89 -20.85
CA GLY A 116 -2.61 -16.49 -20.12
C GLY A 116 -2.36 -15.88 -18.74
N ARG A 117 -3.29 -15.04 -18.25
CA ARG A 117 -3.32 -14.51 -16.89
C ARG A 117 -4.73 -14.63 -16.29
N GLU A 118 -5.36 -15.77 -16.51
CA GLU A 118 -6.67 -16.09 -15.98
C GLU A 118 -6.68 -15.97 -14.45
N GLY A 119 -7.61 -15.17 -13.91
CA GLY A 119 -7.63 -14.78 -12.49
C GLY A 119 -7.03 -13.40 -12.19
N LEU A 120 -6.43 -12.72 -13.19
CA LEU A 120 -6.04 -11.32 -13.10
C LEU A 120 -7.11 -10.45 -13.77
N TYR A 121 -7.77 -9.62 -12.97
CA TYR A 121 -8.80 -8.71 -13.45
C TYR A 121 -8.43 -7.27 -13.12
N ILE A 122 -8.68 -6.35 -14.04
CA ILE A 122 -8.54 -4.92 -13.77
C ILE A 122 -9.86 -4.24 -14.10
N LEU A 123 -10.40 -3.50 -13.14
CA LEU A 123 -11.56 -2.63 -13.33
C LEU A 123 -11.06 -1.19 -13.39
N PRO A 124 -10.87 -0.62 -14.59
CA PRO A 124 -10.26 0.68 -14.72
C PRO A 124 -11.23 1.79 -14.30
N SER A 125 -10.74 2.69 -13.44
CA SER A 125 -11.42 3.93 -13.01
C SER A 125 -12.89 3.74 -12.59
N ILE A 126 -13.20 2.72 -11.76
CA ILE A 126 -14.58 2.53 -11.27
C ILE A 126 -14.97 3.50 -10.15
N ILE A 127 -14.00 4.24 -9.60
CA ILE A 127 -14.21 5.28 -8.59
C ILE A 127 -14.39 6.63 -9.29
N ARG A 128 -15.45 7.37 -8.94
CA ARG A 128 -15.74 8.72 -9.45
C ARG A 128 -14.60 9.67 -9.12
N GLU A 129 -14.34 10.60 -10.03
CA GLU A 129 -13.18 11.49 -9.97
C GLU A 129 -13.15 12.32 -8.67
N GLU A 130 -14.31 12.81 -8.23
CA GLU A 130 -14.48 13.58 -7.00
C GLU A 130 -14.27 12.78 -5.71
N ALA A 131 -14.21 11.44 -5.79
CA ALA A 131 -13.97 10.58 -4.64
C ALA A 131 -12.47 10.25 -4.44
N HIS A 132 -11.59 10.52 -5.41
CA HIS A 132 -10.17 10.12 -5.34
C HIS A 132 -9.45 10.81 -4.17
N LEU A 133 -9.63 12.12 -4.00
CA LEU A 133 -9.05 12.86 -2.87
C LEU A 133 -9.66 12.42 -1.54
N LYS A 134 -10.96 12.09 -1.49
CA LYS A 134 -11.60 11.56 -0.29
C LYS A 134 -10.99 10.22 0.15
N TRP A 135 -10.70 9.34 -0.81
CA TRP A 135 -10.02 8.07 -0.53
C TRP A 135 -8.57 8.27 -0.08
N LEU A 136 -7.82 9.21 -0.68
CA LEU A 136 -6.48 9.56 -0.21
C LEU A 136 -6.51 10.10 1.22
N GLN A 137 -7.48 10.95 1.56
CA GLN A 137 -7.66 11.46 2.92
C GLN A 137 -7.93 10.31 3.90
N ARG A 138 -8.84 9.39 3.56
CA ARG A 138 -9.10 8.18 4.36
C ARG A 138 -7.83 7.38 4.60
N CYS A 139 -6.96 7.26 3.61
CA CYS A 139 -5.68 6.55 3.78
C CYS A 139 -4.82 7.20 4.86
N PHE A 140 -4.75 8.53 4.97
CA PHE A 140 -3.99 9.17 6.05
C PHE A 140 -4.68 9.01 7.41
N GLN A 141 -6.01 9.04 7.46
CA GLN A 141 -6.79 8.75 8.67
C GLN A 141 -6.57 7.31 9.15
N TYR A 142 -6.47 6.35 8.22
CA TYR A 142 -6.16 4.96 8.56
C TYR A 142 -4.80 4.79 9.23
N ALA A 143 -3.83 5.67 8.95
CA ALA A 143 -2.51 5.62 9.57
C ALA A 143 -2.52 6.02 11.05
N GLU A 144 -3.59 6.66 11.52
CA GLU A 144 -3.73 7.09 12.90
C GLU A 144 -3.89 5.90 13.85
N THR A 145 -3.55 6.14 15.12
CA THR A 145 -3.75 5.16 16.20
C THR A 145 -5.24 4.78 16.28
N PRO A 146 -5.61 3.49 16.42
CA PRO A 146 -4.79 2.37 16.89
C PRO A 146 -4.07 1.56 15.80
N ASN A 147 -4.06 2.01 14.55
CA ASN A 147 -3.45 1.24 13.47
C ASN A 147 -1.92 1.35 13.48
N ILE A 148 -1.28 0.32 12.94
CA ILE A 148 0.18 0.18 12.97
C ILE A 148 0.74 0.65 11.64
N THR A 149 1.80 1.45 11.70
CA THR A 149 2.52 1.98 10.55
C THR A 149 4.00 1.64 10.66
N ASN A 150 4.76 1.89 9.59
CA ASN A 150 6.23 1.81 9.66
C ASN A 150 6.86 2.77 10.69
N LEU A 151 6.13 3.78 11.16
CA LEU A 151 6.60 4.80 12.09
C LEU A 151 6.18 4.54 13.54
N THR A 152 5.29 3.57 13.76
CA THR A 152 4.75 3.19 15.07
C THR A 152 4.99 1.71 15.42
N ALA A 153 5.45 0.88 14.48
CA ALA A 153 5.75 -0.54 14.71
C ALA A 153 6.73 -0.82 15.87
N HIS A 154 7.60 0.14 16.19
CA HIS A 154 8.55 0.08 17.30
C HIS A 154 8.41 1.24 18.29
N ASP A 155 7.34 2.04 18.16
CA ASP A 155 7.09 3.24 18.93
C ASP A 155 5.60 3.30 19.30
N ASN A 156 5.33 3.09 20.59
CA ASN A 156 3.97 3.07 21.13
C ASN A 156 3.39 4.48 21.36
N THR A 157 4.11 5.53 20.99
CA THR A 157 3.61 6.90 21.11
C THR A 157 2.50 7.11 20.08
N PRO A 158 1.26 7.45 20.51
CA PRO A 158 0.19 7.77 19.58
C PRO A 158 0.61 8.92 18.67
N LYS A 159 0.37 8.75 17.37
CA LYS A 159 0.60 9.77 16.35
C LYS A 159 -0.70 9.99 15.58
N THR A 160 -0.94 11.24 15.23
CA THR A 160 -2.12 11.71 14.48
C THR A 160 -1.64 12.66 13.39
N ASP A 161 -2.53 13.01 12.46
CA ASP A 161 -2.23 13.98 11.40
C ASP A 161 -0.98 13.57 10.59
N PHE A 162 -0.98 12.32 10.12
CA PHE A 162 0.12 11.77 9.34
C PHE A 162 0.33 12.50 8.02
N LEU A 163 -0.72 13.13 7.47
CA LEU A 163 -0.61 13.93 6.26
C LEU A 163 0.41 15.07 6.44
N ARG A 164 0.29 15.83 7.53
CA ARG A 164 1.19 16.95 7.83
C ARG A 164 2.52 16.50 8.41
N SER A 165 2.46 15.63 9.40
CA SER A 165 3.62 15.29 10.21
C SER A 165 4.58 14.29 9.55
N ALA A 166 4.07 13.42 8.66
CA ALA A 166 4.77 12.20 8.29
C ALA A 166 4.54 11.69 6.87
N ALA A 167 3.80 12.37 5.98
CA ALA A 167 3.44 11.83 4.67
C ALA A 167 4.66 11.45 3.81
N LYS A 168 5.79 12.15 3.97
CA LYS A 168 7.04 11.85 3.24
C LYS A 168 7.76 10.60 3.77
N SER A 169 7.55 10.20 5.03
CA SER A 169 8.22 9.07 5.68
C SER A 169 7.29 7.86 5.92
N LEU A 170 5.98 8.04 5.81
CA LEU A 170 4.99 6.97 5.86
C LEU A 170 5.14 6.06 4.62
N ARG A 171 5.13 4.74 4.83
CA ARG A 171 5.36 3.73 3.79
C ARG A 171 4.29 2.67 3.79
N TRP A 172 3.84 2.24 4.96
CA TRP A 172 2.74 1.29 5.07
C TRP A 172 1.93 1.52 6.34
N THR A 173 0.67 1.09 6.28
CA THR A 173 -0.27 0.97 7.41
C THR A 173 -0.98 -0.37 7.31
N THR A 174 -1.11 -1.10 8.42
CA THR A 174 -1.93 -2.33 8.51
C THR A 174 -3.27 -2.04 9.17
N LEU A 175 -4.32 -2.70 8.69
CA LEU A 175 -5.70 -2.52 9.14
C LEU A 175 -6.35 -3.89 9.35
N GLY A 176 -7.27 -3.97 10.32
CA GLY A 176 -7.98 -5.20 10.60
C GLY A 176 -7.12 -6.19 11.39
N VAL A 177 -6.90 -7.37 10.82
CA VAL A 177 -5.87 -8.32 11.27
C VAL A 177 -4.50 -7.84 10.81
N ASP A 178 -3.68 -7.36 11.75
CA ASP A 178 -2.39 -6.72 11.46
C ASP A 178 -1.35 -7.72 10.95
N TYR A 179 -0.74 -7.44 9.79
CA TYR A 179 0.36 -8.25 9.28
C TYR A 179 1.63 -8.07 10.11
N ASN A 180 2.22 -9.17 10.57
CA ASN A 180 3.48 -9.12 11.29
C ASN A 180 4.67 -9.24 10.32
N TRP A 181 5.38 -8.14 10.09
CA TRP A 181 6.55 -8.10 9.20
C TRP A 181 7.73 -8.97 9.65
N THR A 182 7.81 -9.32 10.95
CA THR A 182 8.88 -10.18 11.49
C THR A 182 8.58 -11.64 11.24
N THR A 183 7.39 -12.10 11.64
CA THR A 183 6.99 -13.52 11.49
C THR A 183 6.48 -13.84 10.08
N LYS A 184 6.07 -12.82 9.33
CA LYS A 184 5.40 -12.90 8.02
C LYS A 184 4.07 -13.64 8.05
N GLU A 185 3.37 -13.52 9.18
CA GLU A 185 2.10 -14.19 9.46
C GLU A 185 1.05 -13.18 9.96
N TYR A 186 -0.21 -13.62 9.92
CA TYR A 186 -1.30 -12.91 10.55
C TYR A 186 -1.70 -13.58 11.89
N PRO A 187 -1.92 -12.81 12.96
CA PRO A 187 -2.55 -13.33 14.17
C PRO A 187 -3.99 -13.82 13.89
N LEU A 188 -4.57 -14.58 14.83
CA LEU A 188 -5.95 -15.07 14.70
C LEU A 188 -6.97 -13.94 14.84
N GLU A 189 -6.68 -12.98 15.70
CA GLU A 189 -7.57 -11.86 15.99
C GLU A 189 -6.98 -10.53 15.51
N GLY A 190 -7.87 -9.60 15.23
CA GLY A 190 -7.54 -8.26 14.77
C GLY A 190 -8.63 -7.27 15.17
N ARG A 191 -8.40 -5.99 14.85
CA ARG A 191 -9.43 -4.97 14.98
C ARG A 191 -10.47 -5.15 13.85
N PRO A 192 -11.68 -4.59 13.98
CA PRO A 192 -12.59 -4.51 12.86
C PRO A 192 -11.97 -3.76 11.68
N LEU A 193 -11.94 -4.37 10.49
CA LEU A 193 -11.57 -3.67 9.26
C LEU A 193 -12.64 -2.59 8.93
N PRO A 194 -12.24 -1.38 8.48
CA PRO A 194 -13.18 -0.33 8.08
C PRO A 194 -14.23 -0.84 7.08
N ILE A 195 -15.49 -0.46 7.32
CA ILE A 195 -16.65 -1.03 6.62
C ILE A 195 -16.62 -0.75 5.12
N GLU A 196 -16.11 0.40 4.72
CA GLU A 196 -15.93 0.81 3.33
C GLU A 196 -14.93 -0.09 2.59
N LEU A 197 -13.88 -0.59 3.27
CA LEU A 197 -12.93 -1.53 2.67
C LEU A 197 -13.58 -2.91 2.51
N LYS A 198 -14.33 -3.36 3.52
CA LYS A 198 -15.10 -4.60 3.44
C LYS A 198 -16.08 -4.57 2.27
N ARG A 199 -16.92 -3.54 2.22
CA ARG A 199 -17.94 -3.36 1.17
C ARG A 199 -17.34 -3.28 -0.21
N LEU A 200 -16.27 -2.50 -0.39
CA LEU A 200 -15.60 -2.38 -1.69
C LEU A 200 -15.09 -3.74 -2.19
N ALA A 201 -14.41 -4.49 -1.33
CA ALA A 201 -13.90 -5.81 -1.70
C ALA A 201 -15.02 -6.80 -2.04
N THR A 202 -16.07 -6.87 -1.20
CA THR A 202 -17.25 -7.71 -1.46
C THR A 202 -17.92 -7.35 -2.79
N ILE A 203 -18.22 -6.06 -3.02
CA ILE A 203 -18.87 -5.57 -4.24
C ILE A 203 -18.05 -5.90 -5.48
N VAL A 204 -16.74 -5.65 -5.44
CA VAL A 204 -15.86 -5.91 -6.59
C VAL A 204 -15.81 -7.40 -6.90
N CYS A 205 -15.62 -8.25 -5.89
CA CYS A 205 -15.53 -9.70 -6.07
C CYS A 205 -16.85 -10.32 -6.56
N ASP A 206 -17.98 -9.88 -6.01
CA ASP A 206 -19.31 -10.31 -6.44
C ASP A 206 -19.59 -9.88 -7.90
N ALA A 207 -19.26 -8.62 -8.24
CA ALA A 207 -19.50 -8.07 -9.58
C ALA A 207 -18.76 -8.81 -10.69
N ILE A 208 -17.56 -9.33 -10.40
CA ILE A 208 -16.74 -10.09 -11.37
C ILE A 208 -16.90 -11.61 -11.24
N GLY A 209 -17.73 -12.08 -10.30
CA GLY A 209 -18.03 -13.50 -10.14
C GLY A 209 -16.89 -14.37 -9.60
N VAL A 210 -15.96 -13.79 -8.81
CA VAL A 210 -14.87 -14.55 -8.16
C VAL A 210 -15.22 -15.03 -6.74
N GLY A 211 -16.50 -14.97 -6.39
CA GLY A 211 -17.03 -15.36 -5.09
C GLY A 211 -16.98 -14.24 -4.05
N LYS A 212 -17.86 -14.34 -3.07
CA LYS A 212 -17.98 -13.34 -2.00
C LYS A 212 -16.71 -13.33 -1.15
N MET A 213 -16.17 -12.13 -0.92
CA MET A 213 -15.02 -11.90 -0.06
C MET A 213 -15.44 -11.38 1.30
N GLU A 214 -14.98 -12.03 2.37
CA GLU A 214 -15.17 -11.61 3.76
C GLU A 214 -13.88 -10.95 4.28
N ALA A 215 -13.60 -9.76 3.76
CA ALA A 215 -12.37 -9.05 4.07
C ALA A 215 -12.24 -8.72 5.57
N ASP A 216 -11.08 -9.04 6.13
CA ASP A 216 -10.76 -8.85 7.54
C ASP A 216 -9.38 -8.18 7.75
N ALA A 217 -8.59 -8.02 6.69
CA ALA A 217 -7.33 -7.28 6.73
C ALA A 217 -7.12 -6.41 5.49
N ALA A 218 -6.35 -5.34 5.68
CA ALA A 218 -5.82 -4.55 4.57
C ALA A 218 -4.43 -4.00 4.89
N ILE A 219 -3.66 -3.75 3.83
CA ILE A 219 -2.39 -3.01 3.89
C ILE A 219 -2.50 -1.81 2.97
N VAL A 220 -2.32 -0.61 3.53
CA VAL A 220 -2.18 0.62 2.76
C VAL A 220 -0.70 0.85 2.53
N ASN A 221 -0.28 0.95 1.27
CA ASN A 221 1.09 1.27 0.87
C ASN A 221 1.15 2.69 0.32
N TYR A 222 2.07 3.49 0.86
CA TYR A 222 2.29 4.89 0.49
C TYR A 222 3.59 4.98 -0.31
N TYR A 223 3.49 5.53 -1.51
CA TYR A 223 4.59 5.66 -2.46
C TYR A 223 4.86 7.14 -2.74
N PRO A 224 5.63 7.82 -1.87
CA PRO A 224 6.22 9.10 -2.21
C PRO A 224 7.08 9.00 -3.48
N PRO A 225 7.47 10.13 -4.09
CA PRO A 225 8.30 10.13 -5.28
C PRO A 225 9.50 9.20 -5.09
N LYS A 226 9.85 8.45 -6.13
CA LYS A 226 11.01 7.53 -6.16
C LYS A 226 10.83 6.21 -5.42
N SER A 227 9.68 5.96 -4.80
CA SER A 227 9.37 4.68 -4.15
C SER A 227 9.27 3.54 -5.16
N THR A 228 9.59 2.33 -4.70
CA THR A 228 9.49 1.08 -5.48
C THR A 228 9.08 -0.06 -4.56
N LEU A 229 8.38 -1.06 -5.09
CA LEU A 229 8.12 -2.33 -4.41
C LEU A 229 8.80 -3.46 -5.19
N SER A 230 9.75 -4.13 -4.55
CA SER A 230 10.52 -5.22 -5.15
C SER A 230 9.65 -6.43 -5.51
N PRO A 231 10.12 -7.34 -6.39
CA PRO A 231 9.41 -8.57 -6.72
C PRO A 231 9.12 -9.41 -5.47
N HIS A 232 7.85 -9.75 -5.24
CA HIS A 232 7.39 -10.57 -4.12
C HIS A 232 6.10 -11.33 -4.48
N GLN A 233 5.65 -12.21 -3.58
CA GLN A 233 4.38 -12.94 -3.65
C GLN A 233 3.66 -12.73 -2.31
N ASP A 234 2.36 -12.52 -2.37
CA ASP A 234 1.50 -12.43 -1.17
C ASP A 234 0.97 -13.82 -0.82
N ARG A 235 1.52 -14.43 0.23
CA ARG A 235 1.29 -15.86 0.57
C ARG A 235 1.03 -16.12 2.06
N SER A 236 0.68 -15.08 2.81
CA SER A 236 0.67 -15.13 4.28
C SER A 236 -0.72 -15.36 4.86
N GLU A 237 -1.77 -15.29 4.03
CA GLU A 237 -3.14 -15.63 4.38
C GLU A 237 -3.30 -17.15 4.54
N ARG A 238 -4.26 -17.59 5.36
CA ARG A 238 -4.49 -19.02 5.62
C ARG A 238 -5.15 -19.72 4.44
N ASP A 239 -6.09 -19.04 3.81
CA ASP A 239 -6.77 -19.50 2.60
C ASP A 239 -6.30 -18.70 1.37
N LEU A 240 -5.39 -19.30 0.61
CA LEU A 240 -4.84 -18.71 -0.61
C LEU A 240 -5.75 -18.87 -1.83
N THR A 241 -6.92 -19.47 -1.69
CA THR A 241 -7.94 -19.51 -2.76
C THR A 241 -8.72 -18.19 -2.85
N ARG A 242 -8.73 -17.40 -1.76
CA ARG A 242 -9.44 -16.12 -1.70
C ARG A 242 -8.74 -15.06 -2.55
N ALA A 243 -9.57 -14.26 -3.20
CA ALA A 243 -9.12 -13.14 -4.00
C ALA A 243 -8.39 -12.08 -3.15
N LEU A 244 -7.51 -11.33 -3.80
CA LEU A 244 -6.88 -10.12 -3.27
C LEU A 244 -7.31 -8.94 -4.11
N VAL A 245 -7.83 -7.89 -3.47
CA VAL A 245 -8.35 -6.68 -4.13
C VAL A 245 -7.40 -5.53 -3.84
N SER A 246 -6.94 -4.84 -4.88
CA SER A 246 -5.92 -3.80 -4.78
C SER A 246 -6.38 -2.54 -5.51
N VAL A 247 -6.52 -1.44 -4.77
CA VAL A 247 -7.06 -0.17 -5.29
C VAL A 247 -5.97 0.89 -5.33
N SER A 248 -5.90 1.68 -6.40
CA SER A 248 -4.85 2.69 -6.60
C SER A 248 -5.40 4.12 -6.56
N PHE A 249 -4.69 5.05 -5.91
CA PHE A 249 -5.02 6.47 -5.90
C PHE A 249 -3.78 7.36 -6.07
N GLY A 250 -3.95 8.52 -6.70
CA GLY A 250 -2.87 9.49 -6.93
C GLY A 250 -2.19 9.34 -8.29
N GLN A 251 -0.85 9.38 -8.31
CA GLN A 251 -0.08 9.20 -9.54
C GLN A 251 -0.07 7.74 -10.01
N SER A 252 0.15 7.52 -11.30
CA SER A 252 0.11 6.18 -11.89
C SER A 252 1.34 5.36 -11.51
N ALA A 253 1.22 4.03 -11.55
CA ALA A 253 2.32 3.11 -11.38
C ALA A 253 2.45 2.16 -12.56
N VAL A 254 3.68 1.74 -12.87
CA VAL A 254 3.88 0.51 -13.63
C VAL A 254 3.81 -0.63 -12.63
N TYR A 255 2.87 -1.53 -12.83
CA TYR A 255 2.75 -2.81 -12.14
C TYR A 255 3.33 -3.91 -13.03
N LEU A 256 4.23 -4.71 -12.47
CA LEU A 256 4.79 -5.89 -13.14
C LEU A 256 4.13 -7.13 -12.56
N THR A 257 3.53 -7.96 -13.42
CA THR A 257 3.04 -9.29 -13.05
C THR A 257 3.82 -10.36 -13.81
N GLY A 258 4.36 -11.34 -13.09
CA GLY A 258 5.17 -12.44 -13.62
C GLY A 258 4.42 -13.76 -13.60
N GLY A 259 5.14 -14.86 -13.32
CA GLY A 259 4.57 -16.16 -12.99
C GLY A 259 4.99 -16.61 -11.59
N THR A 260 5.05 -17.93 -11.35
CA THR A 260 5.47 -18.51 -10.07
C THR A 260 6.99 -18.61 -9.92
N SER A 261 7.73 -18.35 -11.00
CA SER A 261 9.19 -18.19 -11.04
C SER A 261 9.60 -16.75 -11.40
N LEU A 262 10.78 -16.34 -10.92
CA LEU A 262 11.38 -15.03 -11.26
C LEU A 262 11.92 -14.94 -12.71
N ASP A 263 11.89 -16.05 -13.45
CA ASP A 263 12.26 -16.11 -14.87
C ASP A 263 11.06 -16.30 -15.82
N ASP A 264 9.85 -16.41 -15.26
CA ASP A 264 8.61 -16.48 -16.05
C ASP A 264 8.32 -15.15 -16.78
N PRO A 265 7.53 -15.16 -17.87
CA PRO A 265 7.16 -13.95 -18.60
C PRO A 265 6.54 -12.86 -17.72
N ILE A 266 7.10 -11.65 -17.80
CA ILE A 266 6.64 -10.46 -17.06
C ILE A 266 5.85 -9.54 -17.99
N LEU A 267 4.63 -9.19 -17.58
CA LEU A 267 3.79 -8.22 -18.27
C LEU A 267 3.74 -6.91 -17.47
N PRO A 268 4.19 -5.78 -18.03
CA PRO A 268 3.99 -4.48 -17.44
C PRO A 268 2.60 -3.92 -17.75
N ILE A 269 1.91 -3.42 -16.72
CA ILE A 269 0.56 -2.86 -16.81
C ILE A 269 0.52 -1.53 -16.07
N TRP A 270 -0.19 -0.54 -16.61
CA TRP A 270 -0.49 0.70 -15.91
C TRP A 270 -1.54 0.48 -14.84
N LEU A 271 -1.33 1.07 -13.67
CA LEU A 271 -2.38 1.26 -12.66
C LEU A 271 -2.53 2.75 -12.41
N HIS A 272 -3.68 3.30 -12.82
CA HIS A 272 -4.05 4.69 -12.67
C HIS A 272 -4.85 4.92 -11.38
N SER A 273 -5.12 6.19 -11.07
CA SER A 273 -5.98 6.55 -9.95
C SER A 273 -7.42 6.06 -10.20
N GLY A 274 -8.00 5.37 -9.21
CA GLY A 274 -9.32 4.76 -9.28
C GLY A 274 -9.35 3.36 -9.90
N ASP A 275 -8.22 2.82 -10.37
CA ASP A 275 -8.15 1.45 -10.87
C ASP A 275 -8.18 0.44 -9.73
N VAL A 276 -8.94 -0.63 -9.94
CA VAL A 276 -9.01 -1.79 -9.04
C VAL A 276 -8.43 -3.00 -9.75
N LEU A 277 -7.39 -3.59 -9.17
CA LEU A 277 -6.78 -4.85 -9.58
C LEU A 277 -7.29 -5.96 -8.67
N VAL A 278 -7.71 -7.09 -9.23
CA VAL A 278 -8.08 -8.29 -8.49
C VAL A 278 -7.18 -9.45 -8.91
N MET A 279 -6.57 -10.10 -7.93
CA MET A 279 -5.76 -11.31 -8.11
C MET A 279 -6.48 -12.50 -7.49
N HIS A 280 -6.82 -13.49 -8.30
CA HIS A 280 -7.55 -14.69 -7.92
C HIS A 280 -6.96 -15.91 -8.63
N ALA A 281 -7.29 -17.12 -8.15
CA ALA A 281 -6.81 -18.40 -8.71
C ALA A 281 -5.28 -18.40 -8.92
N ASP A 282 -4.80 -18.83 -10.07
CA ASP A 282 -3.36 -18.95 -10.37
C ASP A 282 -2.61 -17.62 -10.27
N GLN A 283 -3.30 -16.49 -10.46
CA GLN A 283 -2.71 -15.16 -10.35
C GLN A 283 -2.53 -14.71 -8.91
N ARG A 284 -3.10 -15.42 -7.93
CA ARG A 284 -2.97 -15.08 -6.50
C ARG A 284 -1.55 -15.25 -5.97
N LEU A 285 -0.78 -16.15 -6.57
CA LEU A 285 0.57 -16.53 -6.15
C LEU A 285 1.63 -16.25 -7.21
N VAL A 286 1.46 -15.23 -8.04
CA VAL A 286 2.51 -14.81 -8.99
C VAL A 286 3.43 -13.76 -8.38
N TYR A 287 4.70 -13.77 -8.82
CA TYR A 287 5.62 -12.68 -8.52
C TYR A 287 5.10 -11.38 -9.14
N HIS A 288 5.11 -10.32 -8.35
CA HIS A 288 4.72 -9.01 -8.81
C HIS A 288 5.51 -7.88 -8.15
N ALA A 289 5.54 -6.70 -8.78
CA ALA A 289 6.35 -5.58 -8.34
C ALA A 289 5.80 -4.23 -8.83
N VAL A 290 6.26 -3.14 -8.19
CA VAL A 290 6.03 -1.76 -8.64
C VAL A 290 7.39 -1.06 -8.79
N PRO A 291 8.03 -1.10 -9.97
CA PRO A 291 9.36 -0.51 -10.19
C PRO A 291 9.37 1.03 -10.21
N CYS A 292 8.25 1.69 -10.52
CA CYS A 292 8.20 3.14 -10.60
C CYS A 292 6.79 3.71 -10.46
N ILE A 293 6.75 4.96 -9.98
CA ILE A 293 5.58 5.85 -9.97
C ILE A 293 5.83 6.93 -11.02
N VAL A 294 4.82 7.21 -11.83
CA VAL A 294 4.91 8.08 -13.01
C VAL A 294 3.83 9.14 -12.91
N SER A 295 4.23 10.40 -13.12
CA SER A 295 3.27 11.49 -13.13
C SER A 295 2.53 11.54 -14.46
N THR A 296 1.22 11.26 -14.42
CA THR A 296 0.37 11.17 -15.61
C THR A 296 -0.87 12.05 -15.52
N ARG A 297 -1.10 12.67 -14.36
CA ARG A 297 -2.29 13.51 -14.11
C ARG A 297 -2.01 14.60 -13.10
N LYS A 298 -2.83 15.66 -13.15
CA LYS A 298 -2.84 16.73 -12.16
C LYS A 298 -4.23 16.79 -11.52
N PHE A 299 -4.26 16.77 -10.19
CA PHE A 299 -5.42 17.08 -9.38
C PHE A 299 -5.45 18.60 -9.18
N ASP A 300 -6.61 19.22 -9.39
CA ASP A 300 -6.82 20.67 -9.31
C ASP A 300 -7.66 21.11 -8.10
N GLY A 301 -8.14 20.16 -7.29
CA GLY A 301 -8.94 20.41 -6.09
C GLY A 301 -10.34 20.96 -6.36
N ALA A 302 -10.78 21.02 -7.63
CA ALA A 302 -12.06 21.64 -8.02
C ALA A 302 -13.28 20.91 -7.42
N THR A 303 -13.11 19.68 -6.95
CA THR A 303 -14.14 18.84 -6.33
C THR A 303 -14.50 19.27 -4.90
N ASN A 304 -13.73 20.18 -4.28
CA ASN A 304 -13.95 20.68 -2.92
C ASN A 304 -14.43 22.15 -2.86
N LYS A 305 -14.89 22.74 -3.97
CA LYS A 305 -15.39 24.13 -4.00
C LYS A 305 -16.66 24.27 -3.13
N GLY A 306 -16.48 24.73 -1.89
CA GLY A 306 -17.59 25.01 -0.95
C GLY A 306 -17.27 24.89 0.55
N LYS A 307 -16.03 24.55 0.95
CA LYS A 307 -15.67 24.44 2.38
C LYS A 307 -15.16 25.76 2.98
N ALA A 308 -15.38 25.92 4.30
CA ALA A 308 -14.89 27.04 5.10
C ALA A 308 -13.36 27.16 5.11
N GLU A 309 -12.84 28.38 5.37
CA GLU A 309 -11.42 28.77 5.27
C GLU A 309 -10.45 27.85 6.04
N GLU A 310 -10.88 27.21 7.14
CA GLU A 310 -10.05 26.31 7.96
C GLU A 310 -9.62 25.01 7.24
N ASN A 311 -10.32 24.58 6.18
CA ASN A 311 -10.00 23.33 5.46
C ASN A 311 -9.04 23.54 4.27
N VAL A 312 -8.70 24.79 3.93
CA VAL A 312 -7.95 25.11 2.70
C VAL A 312 -6.51 24.59 2.74
N GLU A 313 -5.87 24.59 3.91
CA GLU A 313 -4.48 24.15 4.06
C GLU A 313 -4.36 22.62 4.02
N GLU A 314 -5.29 21.89 4.66
CA GLU A 314 -5.40 20.43 4.58
C GLU A 314 -5.66 19.98 3.13
N ASP A 315 -6.57 20.68 2.44
CA ASP A 315 -6.85 20.42 1.03
C ASP A 315 -5.61 20.64 0.15
N LYS A 316 -4.74 21.61 0.46
CA LYS A 316 -3.50 21.87 -0.29
C LYS A 316 -2.46 20.77 -0.10
N GLU A 317 -2.20 20.32 1.11
CA GLU A 317 -1.20 19.28 1.38
C GLU A 317 -1.62 17.93 0.78
N LEU A 318 -2.91 17.60 0.90
CA LEU A 318 -3.48 16.42 0.25
C LEU A 318 -3.33 16.51 -1.26
N LEU A 319 -3.59 17.70 -1.85
CA LEU A 319 -3.45 17.94 -3.29
C LEU A 319 -1.99 17.82 -3.74
N ASP A 320 -1.05 18.39 -3.00
CA ASP A 320 0.38 18.30 -3.27
C ASP A 320 0.87 16.84 -3.19
N TYR A 321 0.38 16.09 -2.20
CA TYR A 321 0.67 14.66 -2.10
C TYR A 321 0.09 13.87 -3.27
N ALA A 322 -1.19 14.07 -3.60
CA ALA A 322 -1.87 13.41 -4.72
C ALA A 322 -1.18 13.68 -6.07
N ASN A 323 -0.62 14.87 -6.24
CA ASN A 323 0.09 15.30 -7.45
C ASN A 323 1.52 14.75 -7.58
N THR A 324 2.09 14.19 -6.51
CA THR A 324 3.49 13.75 -6.49
C THR A 324 3.66 12.27 -6.14
N SER A 325 2.64 11.66 -5.55
CA SER A 325 2.73 10.36 -4.89
C SER A 325 1.57 9.46 -5.28
N ARG A 326 1.71 8.17 -4.96
CA ARG A 326 0.67 7.16 -5.11
C ARG A 326 0.34 6.54 -3.75
N VAL A 327 -0.91 6.16 -3.56
CA VAL A 327 -1.33 5.26 -2.47
C VAL A 327 -1.99 4.03 -3.06
N ASN A 328 -1.79 2.90 -2.41
CA ASN A 328 -2.45 1.65 -2.75
C ASN A 328 -3.07 1.03 -1.52
N ILE A 329 -4.28 0.50 -1.64
CA ILE A 329 -4.93 -0.28 -0.57
C ILE A 329 -5.07 -1.70 -1.07
N THR A 330 -4.44 -2.66 -0.40
CA THR A 330 -4.57 -4.09 -0.68
C THR A 330 -5.41 -4.75 0.39
N ILE A 331 -6.59 -5.24 0.02
CA ILE A 331 -7.61 -5.84 0.88
C ILE A 331 -7.57 -7.36 0.68
N ARG A 332 -7.66 -8.10 1.78
CA ARG A 332 -7.50 -9.55 1.83
C ARG A 332 -8.45 -10.19 2.85
N GLN A 333 -8.70 -11.48 2.67
CA GLN A 333 -9.36 -12.34 3.64
C GLN A 333 -8.31 -13.28 4.21
N VAL A 334 -8.07 -13.19 5.52
CA VAL A 334 -7.03 -13.90 6.25
C VAL A 334 -7.60 -15.10 7.01
N ASN A 335 -8.77 -14.91 7.62
CA ASN A 335 -9.54 -15.96 8.28
C ASN A 335 -10.48 -16.64 7.28
N GLU A 336 -10.80 -17.91 7.56
CA GLU A 336 -11.60 -18.79 6.69
C GLU A 336 -13.06 -18.37 6.54
#